data_AF-A0A1M5N2W4-F1
#
_entry.id   AF-A0A1M5N2W4-F1
#
_cell.length_a   1.000
_cell.length_b   1.000
_cell.length_c   1.000
_cell.angle_alpha   90.00
_cell.angle_beta   90.00
_cell.angle_gamma   90.00
#
_symmetry.space_group_name_H-M   'P 1'
#
loop_
_entity.id
_entity.type
_entity.pdbx_description
1 polymer ?
#
loop_
_entity_poly.entity_id
_entity_poly.type
_entity_poly.pdbx_seq_one_letter_code
_entity_poly.pdbx_strand_id
1 'polypeptide(L)'
;MNATALLIPNEIAKNEEKIKFKIPATTSETYRLGITMSELFLHVLVILKAQCHSESGRKILDLFIKQEEKDLEALSFHFKYALNCEIAKFYQFRGEVVNNELPAGLMSETKLLITRNLENFFAWMQEIEKSFSSFPAPDITKYFHTQTKDDVLATCLKARNNIIELYRRLAKLYPEGNISSAFMEMAEILEEGNKNLLS
;
A
#
# COMPACT_ATOMS: atom_id res chain seq x y z
N MET A 1 9.10 10.36 28.43
CA MET A 1 9.66 9.61 27.30
C MET A 1 8.55 9.49 26.27
N ASN A 2 8.72 10.14 25.13
CA ASN A 2 7.66 10.41 24.16
C ASN A 2 7.29 9.14 23.38
N ALA A 3 6.03 8.72 23.52
CA ALA A 3 5.37 7.86 22.56
C ALA A 3 5.12 8.69 21.30
N THR A 4 5.90 8.47 20.24
CA THR A 4 5.52 8.88 18.89
C THR A 4 4.33 8.02 18.51
N ALA A 5 3.12 8.46 18.88
CA ALA A 5 1.90 7.92 18.31
C ALA A 5 1.96 8.24 16.82
N LEU A 6 2.30 7.25 16.00
CA LEU A 6 2.02 7.26 14.57
C LEU A 6 0.52 7.58 14.46
N LEU A 7 0.22 8.81 14.02
CA LEU A 7 -1.10 9.18 13.57
C LEU A 7 -1.35 8.39 12.28
N ILE A 8 -1.74 7.12 12.45
CA ILE A 8 -2.53 6.42 11.45
C ILE A 8 -3.69 7.38 11.13
N PRO A 9 -3.99 7.67 9.86
CA PRO A 9 -5.16 8.47 9.54
C PRO A 9 -6.35 7.89 10.30
N ASN A 10 -6.90 8.69 11.23
CA ASN A 10 -8.05 8.35 12.08
C ASN A 10 -9.30 7.91 11.28
N GLU A 11 -9.23 7.98 9.95
CA GLU A 11 -10.23 7.53 8.99
C GLU A 11 -10.25 6.01 8.78
N ILE A 12 -9.15 5.28 9.01
CA ILE A 12 -9.10 3.83 8.77
C ILE A 12 -9.77 3.06 9.91
N ALA A 13 -9.72 3.58 11.15
CA ALA A 13 -10.14 2.86 12.35
C ALA A 13 -11.61 3.08 12.78
N LYS A 14 -12.38 3.94 12.10
CA LYS A 14 -13.67 4.43 12.64
C LYS A 14 -14.94 4.14 11.86
N ASN A 15 -14.89 3.64 10.63
CA ASN A 15 -16.10 3.35 9.89
C ASN A 15 -16.13 1.88 9.42
N GLU A 16 -17.15 1.14 9.86
CA GLU A 16 -17.58 -0.13 9.28
C GLU A 16 -18.12 0.04 7.83
N GLU A 17 -18.08 1.25 7.27
CA GLU A 17 -18.27 1.49 5.84
C GLU A 17 -17.09 0.89 5.07
N LYS A 18 -17.39 -0.02 4.13
CA LYS A 18 -16.42 -0.55 3.17
C LYS A 18 -15.59 0.62 2.62
N ILE A 19 -14.28 0.66 2.93
CA ILE A 19 -13.36 1.60 2.30
C ILE A 19 -13.47 1.39 0.79
N LYS A 20 -14.11 2.35 0.13
CA LYS A 20 -14.35 2.29 -1.31
C LYS A 20 -13.19 3.02 -1.96
N PHE A 21 -12.16 2.27 -2.34
CA PHE A 21 -11.04 2.86 -3.06
C PHE A 21 -11.54 3.54 -4.33
N LYS A 22 -11.28 4.84 -4.42
CA LYS A 22 -11.53 5.60 -5.63
C LYS A 22 -10.58 5.10 -6.71
N ILE A 23 -11.10 4.80 -7.89
CA ILE A 23 -10.27 4.51 -9.06
C ILE A 23 -9.49 5.79 -9.38
N PRO A 24 -8.15 5.78 -9.31
CA PRO A 24 -7.37 6.98 -9.54
C PRO A 24 -7.52 7.43 -10.99
N ALA A 25 -7.78 8.73 -11.17
CA ALA A 25 -7.94 9.40 -12.45
C ALA A 25 -6.74 10.31 -12.78
N THR A 26 -5.85 10.56 -11.81
CA THR A 26 -4.64 11.35 -11.98
C THR A 26 -3.43 10.64 -11.38
N THR A 27 -2.23 11.11 -11.72
CA THR A 27 -0.97 10.56 -11.21
C THR A 27 -0.85 10.79 -9.69
N SER A 28 -1.25 11.96 -9.20
CA SER A 28 -1.26 12.23 -7.76
C SER A 28 -2.26 11.34 -7.01
N GLU A 29 -3.43 11.06 -7.59
CA GLU A 29 -4.39 10.11 -7.01
C GLU A 29 -3.83 8.68 -6.99
N THR A 30 -3.08 8.27 -8.02
CA THR A 30 -2.37 6.99 -8.03
C THR A 30 -1.37 6.90 -6.89
N TYR A 31 -0.52 7.93 -6.71
CA TYR A 31 0.41 7.99 -5.59
C TYR A 31 -0.28 8.00 -4.22
N ARG A 32 -1.41 8.72 -4.10
CA ARG A 32 -2.19 8.71 -2.88
C ARG A 32 -2.72 7.32 -2.56
N LEU A 33 -3.20 6.58 -3.56
CA LEU A 33 -3.60 5.18 -3.39
C LEU A 33 -2.44 4.31 -2.93
N GLY A 34 -1.26 4.45 -3.55
CA GLY A 34 -0.04 3.74 -3.15
C GLY A 34 0.31 3.98 -1.67
N ILE A 35 0.30 5.24 -1.23
CA ILE A 35 0.52 5.63 0.17
C ILE A 35 -0.47 4.94 1.09
N THR A 36 -1.78 5.00 0.79
CA THR A 36 -2.80 4.34 1.63
C THR A 36 -2.59 2.83 1.72
N MET A 37 -2.18 2.17 0.64
CA MET A 37 -1.89 0.74 0.66
C MET A 37 -0.66 0.41 1.52
N SER A 38 0.40 1.21 1.44
CA SER A 38 1.59 1.08 2.28
C SER A 38 1.31 1.39 3.76
N GLU A 39 0.48 2.38 4.06
CA GLU A 39 0.04 2.68 5.44
C GLU A 39 -0.74 1.50 6.05
N LEU A 40 -1.63 0.87 5.28
CA LEU A 40 -2.34 -0.33 5.70
C LEU A 40 -1.39 -1.50 5.95
N PHE A 41 -0.41 -1.69 5.07
CA PHE A 41 0.56 -2.77 5.23
C PHE A 41 1.50 -2.52 6.42
N LEU A 42 1.94 -1.29 6.65
CA LEU A 42 2.71 -0.87 7.82
C LEU A 42 1.94 -1.14 9.11
N HIS A 43 0.64 -0.79 9.16
CA HIS A 43 -0.23 -1.09 10.29
C HIS A 43 -0.30 -2.60 10.58
N VAL A 44 -0.47 -3.41 9.53
CA VAL A 44 -0.40 -4.87 9.65
C VAL A 44 0.95 -5.32 10.22
N LEU A 45 2.08 -4.83 9.73
CA LEU A 45 3.41 -5.17 10.27
C LEU A 45 3.54 -4.84 11.77
N VAL A 46 3.00 -3.71 12.21
CA VAL A 46 2.99 -3.31 13.63
C VAL A 46 2.16 -4.28 14.47
N ILE A 47 0.97 -4.67 13.99
CA ILE A 47 0.14 -5.68 14.65
C ILE A 47 0.87 -7.02 14.73
N LEU A 48 1.47 -7.47 13.62
CA LEU A 48 2.24 -8.72 13.57
C LEU A 48 3.39 -8.70 14.58
N LYS A 49 4.09 -7.57 14.72
CA LYS A 49 5.19 -7.41 15.69
C LYS A 49 4.69 -7.51 17.13
N ALA A 50 3.54 -6.91 17.45
CA ALA A 50 2.96 -6.97 18.79
C ALA A 50 2.58 -8.41 19.19
N GLN A 51 2.16 -9.23 18.22
CA GLN A 51 1.75 -10.62 18.44
C GLN A 51 2.88 -11.64 18.25
N CYS A 52 4.03 -11.25 17.70
CA CYS A 52 5.18 -12.14 17.50
C CYS A 52 5.94 -12.36 18.81
N HIS A 53 5.99 -13.61 19.31
CA HIS A 53 6.66 -13.94 20.57
C HIS A 53 8.16 -14.22 20.40
N SER A 54 8.58 -14.57 19.19
CA SER A 54 9.99 -14.80 18.86
C SER A 54 10.77 -13.48 18.82
N GLU A 55 11.87 -13.39 19.59
CA GLU A 55 12.77 -12.21 19.52
C GLU A 55 13.39 -12.05 18.13
N SER A 56 13.82 -13.16 17.53
CA SER A 56 14.40 -13.16 16.18
C SER A 56 13.39 -12.71 15.12
N GLY A 57 12.14 -13.16 15.22
CA GLY A 57 11.05 -12.73 14.34
C GLY A 57 10.71 -11.25 14.50
N ARG A 58 10.64 -10.75 15.75
CA ARG A 58 10.42 -9.32 16.03
C ARG A 58 11.51 -8.42 15.45
N LYS A 59 12.78 -8.84 15.52
CA LYS A 59 13.90 -8.11 14.88
C LYS A 59 13.73 -8.02 13.36
N ILE A 60 13.21 -9.06 12.71
CA ILE A 60 12.89 -9.00 11.28
C ILE A 60 11.73 -8.03 11.03
N LEU A 61 10.64 -8.11 11.81
CA LEU A 61 9.52 -7.18 11.67
C LEU A 61 9.96 -5.72 11.85
N ASP A 62 10.91 -5.44 12.74
CA ASP A 62 11.51 -4.11 12.89
C ASP A 62 12.24 -3.63 11.62
N LEU A 63 12.93 -4.52 10.91
CA LEU A 63 13.57 -4.19 9.64
C LEU A 63 12.52 -3.87 8.56
N PHE A 64 11.47 -4.68 8.47
CA PHE A 64 10.37 -4.44 7.53
C PHE A 64 9.63 -3.13 7.81
N ILE A 65 9.32 -2.84 9.08
CA ILE A 65 8.68 -1.58 9.48
C ILE A 65 9.53 -0.39 9.04
N LYS A 66 10.83 -0.40 9.34
CA LYS A 66 11.75 0.68 8.93
C LYS A 66 11.87 0.81 7.42
N GLN A 67 11.85 -0.31 6.69
CA GLN A 67 11.91 -0.26 5.24
C GLN A 67 10.61 0.30 4.65
N GLU A 68 9.46 -0.13 5.17
CA GLU A 68 8.14 0.39 4.73
C GLU A 68 8.00 1.88 5.04
N GLU A 69 8.52 2.37 6.17
CA GLU A 69 8.60 3.80 6.49
C GLU A 69 9.41 4.58 5.44
N LYS A 70 10.56 4.04 5.00
CA LYS A 70 11.37 4.66 3.92
C LYS A 70 10.64 4.63 2.57
N ASP A 71 9.98 3.53 2.26
CA ASP A 71 9.21 3.40 1.03
C ASP A 71 8.05 4.41 1.01
N LEU A 72 7.38 4.61 2.16
CA LEU A 72 6.36 5.64 2.34
C LEU A 72 6.89 7.05 2.15
N GLU A 73 8.11 7.36 2.62
CA GLU A 73 8.76 8.64 2.37
C GLU A 73 8.99 8.87 0.87
N ALA A 74 9.47 7.84 0.15
CA ALA A 74 9.65 7.90 -1.29
C ALA A 74 8.30 8.12 -2.01
N LEU A 75 7.28 7.32 -1.70
CA LEU A 75 5.93 7.48 -2.26
C LEU A 75 5.35 8.88 -1.99
N SER A 76 5.57 9.42 -0.78
CA SER A 76 5.15 10.77 -0.39
C SER A 76 5.88 11.86 -1.17
N PHE A 77 7.15 11.66 -1.51
CA PHE A 77 7.90 12.55 -2.38
C PHE A 77 7.31 12.56 -3.80
N HIS A 78 7.07 11.39 -4.39
CA HIS A 78 6.49 11.28 -5.73
C HIS A 78 5.05 11.81 -5.78
N PHE A 79 4.25 11.61 -4.73
CA PHE A 79 2.93 12.23 -4.59
C PHE A 79 3.00 13.76 -4.70
N LYS A 80 3.87 14.39 -3.90
CA LYS A 80 4.03 15.86 -3.90
C LYS A 80 4.51 16.36 -5.25
N TYR A 81 5.45 15.65 -5.87
CA TYR A 81 5.93 15.97 -7.20
C TYR A 81 4.81 15.91 -8.26
N ALA A 82 4.04 14.82 -8.28
CA ALA A 82 2.93 14.64 -9.20
C ALA A 82 1.86 15.73 -9.01
N LEU A 83 1.50 16.02 -7.76
CA LEU A 83 0.53 17.07 -7.42
C LEU A 83 1.02 18.45 -7.90
N ASN A 84 2.30 18.77 -7.68
CA ASN A 84 2.88 20.03 -8.17
C ASN A 84 2.86 20.13 -9.70
N CYS A 85 3.10 19.02 -10.41
CA CYS A 85 3.00 18.99 -11.87
C CYS A 85 1.55 19.23 -12.34
N GLU A 86 0.57 18.64 -11.66
CA GLU A 86 -0.86 18.84 -11.95
C GLU A 86 -1.31 20.27 -11.67
N ILE A 87 -0.86 20.88 -10.56
CA ILE A 87 -1.10 22.29 -10.23
C ILE A 87 -0.46 23.21 -11.28
N ALA A 88 0.78 22.94 -11.68
CA ALA A 88 1.46 23.72 -12.71
C ALA A 88 0.70 23.70 -14.04
N LYS A 89 0.19 22.52 -14.44
CA LYS A 89 -0.67 22.39 -15.63
C LYS A 89 -1.95 23.22 -15.49
N PHE A 90 -2.63 23.16 -14.36
CA PHE A 90 -3.83 23.96 -14.11
C PHE A 90 -3.58 25.46 -14.34
N TYR A 91 -2.46 26.01 -13.85
CA TYR A 91 -2.09 27.40 -14.11
C TYR A 91 -1.69 27.68 -15.56
N GLN A 92 -1.00 26.75 -16.23
CA GLN A 92 -0.68 26.87 -17.66
C GLN A 92 -1.94 26.95 -18.52
N PHE A 93 -2.99 26.22 -18.15
CA PHE A 93 -4.31 26.26 -18.79
C PHE A 93 -5.22 27.37 -18.24
N ARG A 94 -4.65 28.40 -17.58
CA ARG A 94 -5.38 29.58 -17.09
C ARG A 94 -6.55 29.26 -16.15
N GLY A 95 -6.46 28.16 -15.43
CA GLY A 95 -7.51 27.70 -14.52
C GLY A 95 -8.69 27.01 -15.21
N GLU A 96 -8.61 26.73 -16.52
CA GLU A 96 -9.57 25.86 -17.18
C GLU A 96 -9.36 24.42 -16.70
N VAL A 97 -10.45 23.78 -16.27
CA VAL A 97 -10.46 22.37 -15.93
C VAL A 97 -10.26 21.60 -17.23
N VAL A 98 -9.02 21.17 -17.50
CA VAL A 98 -8.80 20.08 -18.45
C VAL A 98 -9.54 18.89 -17.86
N ASN A 99 -10.62 18.46 -18.49
CA ASN A 99 -11.43 17.34 -18.03
C ASN A 99 -10.51 16.13 -17.79
N ASN A 100 -10.14 15.91 -16.53
CA ASN A 100 -9.52 14.69 -16.02
C ASN A 100 -10.61 13.61 -15.89
N GLU A 101 -11.45 13.47 -16.93
CA GLU A 101 -12.23 12.25 -17.05
C GLU A 101 -11.23 11.08 -17.05
N LEU A 102 -11.58 10.00 -16.35
CA LEU A 102 -10.86 8.73 -16.39
C LEU A 102 -10.32 8.52 -17.81
N PRO A 103 -9.03 8.14 -17.98
CA PRO A 103 -8.34 8.16 -19.26
C PRO A 103 -9.29 7.76 -20.39
N ALA A 104 -9.56 8.67 -21.33
CA ALA A 104 -10.54 8.46 -22.39
C ALA A 104 -10.29 7.08 -23.02
N GLY A 105 -11.19 6.11 -22.76
CA GLY A 105 -10.99 4.70 -23.12
C GLY A 105 -11.00 3.68 -21.98
N LEU A 106 -11.06 4.09 -20.70
CA LEU A 106 -11.25 3.12 -19.61
C LEU A 106 -12.66 2.53 -19.65
N MET A 107 -12.79 1.34 -20.25
CA MET A 107 -14.05 0.61 -20.38
C MET A 107 -14.62 0.25 -19.00
N SER A 108 -15.94 0.07 -18.92
CA SER A 108 -16.64 -0.31 -17.68
C SER A 108 -16.09 -1.61 -17.07
N GLU A 109 -15.71 -2.57 -17.90
CA GLU A 109 -15.09 -3.83 -17.49
C GLU A 109 -13.73 -3.62 -16.81
N THR A 110 -12.89 -2.74 -17.37
CA THR A 110 -11.60 -2.37 -16.78
C THR A 110 -11.76 -1.71 -15.41
N LYS A 111 -12.75 -0.82 -15.27
CA LYS A 111 -13.08 -0.19 -13.97
C LYS A 111 -13.46 -1.25 -12.93
N LEU A 112 -14.29 -2.22 -13.32
CA LEU A 112 -14.67 -3.34 -12.45
C LEU A 112 -13.45 -4.17 -12.03
N LEU A 113 -12.53 -4.44 -12.95
CA LEU A 113 -11.29 -5.17 -12.64
C LEU A 113 -10.39 -4.40 -11.67
N ILE A 114 -10.23 -3.09 -11.84
CA ILE A 114 -9.47 -2.24 -10.92
C ILE A 114 -10.12 -2.31 -9.53
N THR A 115 -11.43 -2.04 -9.44
CA THR A 115 -12.17 -2.08 -8.17
C THR A 115 -12.01 -3.43 -7.48
N ARG A 116 -12.20 -4.55 -8.20
CA ARG A 116 -12.06 -5.89 -7.64
C ARG A 116 -10.66 -6.16 -7.10
N ASN A 117 -9.61 -5.73 -7.80
CA ASN A 117 -8.23 -5.90 -7.32
C ASN A 117 -7.98 -5.13 -6.01
N LEU A 118 -8.49 -3.91 -5.91
CA LEU A 118 -8.37 -3.08 -4.71
C LEU A 118 -9.20 -3.63 -3.54
N GLU A 119 -10.43 -4.05 -3.81
CA GLU A 119 -11.30 -4.70 -2.81
C GLU A 119 -10.68 -6.01 -2.28
N ASN A 120 -10.08 -6.82 -3.16
CA ASN A 120 -9.39 -8.05 -2.76
C ASN A 120 -8.18 -7.76 -1.86
N PHE A 121 -7.37 -6.75 -2.20
CA PHE A 121 -6.25 -6.32 -1.37
C PHE A 121 -6.72 -5.88 0.02
N PHE A 122 -7.77 -5.06 0.05
CA PHE A 122 -8.31 -4.54 1.29
C PHE A 122 -8.90 -5.63 2.18
N ALA A 123 -9.71 -6.52 1.59
CA ALA A 123 -10.27 -7.67 2.28
C ALA A 123 -9.16 -8.54 2.89
N TRP A 124 -8.07 -8.75 2.14
CA TRP A 124 -6.90 -9.47 2.63
C TRP A 124 -6.23 -8.78 3.82
N MET A 125 -6.00 -7.46 3.77
CA MET A 125 -5.42 -6.71 4.90
C MET A 125 -6.33 -6.72 6.14
N GLN A 126 -7.65 -6.54 5.96
CA GLN A 126 -8.62 -6.64 7.05
C GLN A 126 -8.69 -8.05 7.64
N GLU A 127 -8.59 -9.08 6.81
CA GLU A 127 -8.57 -10.47 7.26
C GLU A 127 -7.33 -10.74 8.13
N ILE A 128 -6.17 -10.20 7.75
CA ILE A 128 -4.98 -10.26 8.59
C ILE A 128 -5.26 -9.55 9.92
N GLU A 129 -5.63 -8.27 9.90
CA GLU A 129 -5.91 -7.51 11.12
C GLU A 129 -6.90 -8.20 12.06
N LYS A 130 -8.02 -8.72 11.54
CA LYS A 130 -9.01 -9.48 12.32
C LYS A 130 -8.45 -10.75 12.93
N SER A 131 -7.63 -11.49 12.19
CA SER A 131 -7.01 -12.74 12.67
C SER A 131 -6.05 -12.48 13.85
N PHE A 132 -5.44 -11.30 13.90
CA PHE A 132 -4.53 -10.90 14.98
C PHE A 132 -5.16 -10.08 16.10
N SER A 133 -6.42 -9.65 15.92
CA SER A 133 -7.18 -8.87 16.91
C SER A 133 -8.29 -9.69 17.58
N SER A 134 -8.52 -10.93 17.15
CA SER A 134 -9.60 -11.79 17.67
C SER A 134 -9.31 -12.39 19.05
N PHE A 135 -10.29 -12.35 19.93
CA PHE A 135 -10.33 -13.06 21.23
C PHE A 135 -11.09 -14.40 21.05
N PRO A 136 -10.69 -15.54 21.67
CA PRO A 136 -9.86 -15.68 22.87
C PRO A 136 -8.34 -15.82 22.64
N ALA A 137 -7.89 -15.99 21.40
CA ALA A 137 -6.49 -15.88 21.04
C ALA A 137 -6.38 -15.57 19.55
N PRO A 138 -5.44 -14.69 19.14
CA PRO A 138 -5.14 -14.48 17.73
C PRO A 138 -4.60 -15.77 17.10
N ASP A 139 -5.14 -16.15 15.93
CA ASP A 139 -4.63 -17.29 15.16
C ASP A 139 -3.42 -16.86 14.33
N ILE A 140 -2.29 -16.79 15.01
CA ILE A 140 -1.01 -16.40 14.43
C ILE A 140 -0.49 -17.48 13.47
N THR A 141 -0.91 -18.74 13.66
CA THR A 141 -0.41 -19.91 12.90
C THR A 141 -0.81 -19.91 11.43
N LYS A 142 -1.87 -19.15 11.10
CA LYS A 142 -2.30 -18.90 9.73
C LYS A 142 -1.28 -18.13 8.89
N TYR A 143 -0.43 -17.33 9.51
CA TYR A 143 0.54 -16.46 8.82
C TYR A 143 1.99 -16.73 9.20
N PHE A 144 2.24 -17.20 10.43
CA PHE A 144 3.55 -17.64 10.88
C PHE A 144 3.47 -19.05 11.43
N HIS A 145 4.09 -20.01 10.75
CA HIS A 145 4.11 -21.40 11.19
C HIS A 145 4.97 -21.61 12.44
N THR A 146 6.10 -20.90 12.52
CA THR A 146 7.10 -21.05 13.58
C THR A 146 7.51 -19.72 14.22
N GLN A 147 7.19 -18.58 13.59
CA GLN A 147 7.60 -17.24 14.02
C GLN A 147 9.14 -17.08 14.10
N THR A 148 9.89 -18.00 13.51
CA THR A 148 11.35 -17.89 13.42
C THR A 148 11.74 -16.78 12.44
N LYS A 149 13.00 -16.36 12.49
CA LYS A 149 13.56 -15.38 11.56
C LYS A 149 13.17 -15.67 10.10
N ASP A 150 13.38 -16.91 9.65
CA ASP A 150 13.22 -17.30 8.25
C ASP A 150 11.75 -17.38 7.84
N ASP A 151 10.88 -17.87 8.74
CA ASP A 151 9.43 -17.92 8.53
C ASP A 151 8.83 -16.51 8.42
N VAL A 152 9.19 -15.61 9.34
CA VAL A 152 8.74 -14.21 9.31
C VAL A 152 9.25 -13.50 8.06
N LEU A 153 10.54 -13.67 7.72
CA LEU A 153 11.13 -13.09 6.52
C LEU A 153 10.39 -13.56 5.25
N ALA A 154 10.17 -14.87 5.11
CA ALA A 154 9.49 -15.44 3.96
C ALA A 154 8.04 -14.93 3.83
N THR A 155 7.30 -14.89 4.92
CA THR A 155 5.91 -14.40 4.94
C THR A 155 5.84 -12.91 4.57
N CYS A 156 6.70 -12.07 5.15
CA CYS A 156 6.69 -10.64 4.87
C CYS A 156 7.15 -10.32 3.43
N LEU A 157 8.17 -11.02 2.91
CA LEU A 157 8.56 -10.88 1.50
C LEU A 157 7.44 -11.32 0.55
N LYS A 158 6.77 -12.44 0.84
CA LYS A 158 5.62 -12.90 0.05
C LYS A 158 4.51 -11.85 0.04
N ALA A 159 4.22 -11.24 1.19
CA ALA A 159 3.22 -10.18 1.29
C ALA A 159 3.60 -8.95 0.43
N ARG A 160 4.84 -8.46 0.53
CA ARG A 160 5.33 -7.35 -0.30
C ARG A 160 5.32 -7.68 -1.80
N ASN A 161 5.74 -8.89 -2.18
CA ASN A 161 5.68 -9.34 -3.57
C ASN A 161 4.24 -9.36 -4.12
N ASN A 162 3.25 -9.71 -3.30
CA ASN A 162 1.85 -9.62 -3.72
C ASN A 162 1.40 -8.17 -3.99
N ILE A 163 1.92 -7.20 -3.24
CA ILE A 163 1.66 -5.76 -3.43
C ILE A 163 2.33 -5.28 -4.72
N ILE A 164 3.59 -5.65 -4.96
CA ILE A 164 4.32 -5.36 -6.21
C ILE A 164 3.54 -5.89 -7.42
N GLU A 165 3.08 -7.15 -7.36
CA GLU A 165 2.29 -7.75 -8.43
C GLU A 165 0.90 -7.11 -8.59
N LEU A 166 0.32 -6.60 -7.51
CA LEU A 166 -0.89 -5.79 -7.58
C LEU A 166 -0.64 -4.48 -8.33
N TYR A 167 0.42 -3.73 -8.00
CA TYR A 167 0.77 -2.51 -8.73
C TYR A 167 0.98 -2.78 -10.22
N ARG A 168 1.73 -3.84 -10.58
CA ARG A 168 1.92 -4.26 -11.98
C ARG A 168 0.62 -4.61 -12.68
N ARG A 169 -0.30 -5.30 -12.01
CA ARG A 169 -1.63 -5.61 -12.56
C ARG A 169 -2.45 -4.35 -12.76
N LEU A 170 -2.43 -3.42 -11.80
CA LEU A 170 -3.12 -2.14 -11.91
C LEU A 170 -2.53 -1.32 -13.08
N ALA A 171 -1.21 -1.23 -13.21
CA ALA A 171 -0.55 -0.55 -14.32
C ALA A 171 -1.04 -1.01 -15.69
N LYS A 172 -1.21 -2.34 -15.87
CA LYS A 172 -1.69 -2.96 -17.13
C LYS A 172 -3.17 -2.69 -17.42
N LEU A 173 -3.96 -2.32 -16.41
CA LEU A 173 -5.37 -1.97 -16.58
C LEU A 173 -5.57 -0.52 -17.00
N TYR A 174 -4.54 0.32 -16.90
CA TYR A 174 -4.57 1.68 -17.42
C TYR A 174 -3.95 1.73 -18.82
N PRO A 175 -4.45 2.61 -19.72
CA PRO A 175 -3.74 2.97 -20.94
C PRO A 175 -2.32 3.43 -20.64
N GLU A 176 -1.41 3.26 -21.60
CA GLU A 176 -0.06 3.79 -21.49
C GLU A 176 -0.10 5.29 -21.18
N GLY A 177 0.68 5.69 -20.19
CA GLY A 177 0.70 7.07 -19.70
C GLY A 177 1.03 7.15 -18.21
N ASN A 178 0.93 8.37 -17.67
CA ASN A 178 1.48 8.70 -16.35
C ASN A 178 0.89 7.87 -15.19
N ILE A 179 -0.36 7.42 -15.28
CA ILE A 179 -0.96 6.56 -14.24
C ILE A 179 -0.35 5.16 -14.28
N SER A 180 -0.23 4.56 -15.46
CA SER A 180 0.40 3.26 -15.65
C SER A 180 1.86 3.30 -15.19
N SER A 181 2.60 4.34 -15.59
CA SER A 181 3.98 4.57 -15.15
C SER A 181 4.10 4.74 -13.63
N ALA A 182 3.19 5.47 -12.99
CA ALA A 182 3.23 5.64 -11.54
C ALA A 182 3.06 4.32 -10.78
N PHE A 183 2.15 3.43 -11.22
CA PHE A 183 2.05 2.11 -10.62
C PHE A 183 3.32 1.26 -10.82
N MET A 184 3.96 1.35 -11.99
CA MET A 184 5.23 0.66 -12.23
C MET A 184 6.35 1.21 -11.33
N GLU A 185 6.44 2.53 -11.18
CA GLU A 185 7.42 3.20 -10.31
C GLU A 185 7.24 2.78 -8.84
N MET A 186 5.99 2.63 -8.36
CA MET A 186 5.71 2.09 -7.03
C MET A 186 6.19 0.64 -6.87
N ALA A 187 5.97 -0.19 -7.89
CA ALA A 187 6.46 -1.56 -7.88
C ALA A 187 7.99 -1.59 -7.75
N GLU A 188 8.69 -0.73 -8.50
CA GLU A 188 10.15 -0.60 -8.46
C GLU A 188 10.67 -0.12 -7.10
N ILE A 189 10.00 0.86 -6.47
CA ILE A 189 10.34 1.33 -5.11
C ILE A 189 10.31 0.15 -4.12
N LEU A 190 9.22 -0.64 -4.12
CA LEU A 190 9.09 -1.77 -3.20
C LEU A 190 10.08 -2.90 -3.51
N GLU A 191 10.42 -3.13 -4.78
CA GLU A 191 11.43 -4.10 -5.18
C GLU A 191 12.82 -3.72 -4.71
N GLU A 192 13.18 -2.44 -4.79
CA GLU A 192 14.43 -1.95 -4.23
C GLU A 192 14.45 -2.09 -2.71
N GLY A 193 13.33 -1.80 -2.04
CA GLY A 193 13.16 -2.07 -0.61
C GLY A 193 13.35 -3.54 -0.25
N ASN A 194 12.87 -4.47 -1.08
CA ASN A 194 13.09 -5.91 -0.87
C ASN A 194 14.58 -6.29 -0.98
N LYS A 195 15.34 -5.69 -1.91
CA LYS A 195 16.79 -5.94 -2.02
C LYS A 195 17.52 -5.48 -0.76
N ASN A 196 17.16 -4.31 -0.23
CA ASN A 196 17.73 -3.77 1.02
C ASN A 196 17.44 -4.64 2.25
N LEU A 197 16.33 -5.38 2.25
CA LEU A 197 15.98 -6.32 3.33
C LEU A 197 16.75 -7.65 3.24
N LEU A 198 17.32 -7.96 2.07
CA LEU A 198 18.04 -9.20 1.78
C LEU A 198 19.57 -9.04 1.82
N SER A 199 20.07 -7.80 1.78
CA SER A 199 21.50 -7.44 1.89
C SER A 199 21.99 -7.45 3.34
#